data_AF-A0A382X6F2-F1
#
_entry.id   AF-A0A382X6F2-F1
#
_cell.length_a   1.000
_cell.length_b   1.000
_cell.length_c   1.000
_cell.angle_alpha   90.00
_cell.angle_beta   90.00
_cell.angle_gamma   90.00
#
_symmetry.space_group_name_H-M   'P 1'
#
loop_
_entity.id
_entity.type
_entity.pdbx_description
1 polymer ?
#
loop_
_entity_poly.entity_id
_entity_poly.type
_entity_poly.pdbx_seq_one_letter_code
_entity_poly.pdbx_strand_id
1 'polypeptide(L)'
;PVEALRIVGQSPMRYDIPPKVDGSLTWAVDMTLPGMVHARNIKPPIAGARLRSVDESSVRDLPGFIRVVRKGNYLAVVCEREEQAITAARRLTADWEKPAAAPFPTSDELFSYMRAAIPTSKFEPDPTGDPEAALAGAATVIEAEYDVPFQGHTAFGPAHALADPSNGQMTIYTNDMKSYGMRTGIAEFLGMPRDRVRVVWMEGPQAYGRTAADDAGFEAAYLAKEIERPVRLQWMRDEETAWDTKGTAFTFALRGGLDAQGNLIAFDYNAQ
;
A
#
# COMPACT_ATOMS: atom_id res chain seq x y z
N PRO A 1 12.96 39.22 -9.36
CA PRO A 1 12.20 39.04 -10.61
C PRO A 1 12.37 37.61 -11.12
N VAL A 2 11.34 37.01 -11.74
CA VAL A 2 11.41 35.64 -12.31
C VAL A 2 12.54 35.54 -13.33
N GLU A 3 12.79 36.65 -14.04
CA GLU A 3 13.82 36.84 -15.05
C GLU A 3 15.25 36.74 -14.49
N ALA A 4 15.43 36.86 -13.17
CA ALA A 4 16.72 36.71 -12.51
C ALA A 4 17.00 35.27 -12.03
N LEU A 5 16.01 34.37 -12.10
CA LEU A 5 16.15 32.99 -11.65
C LEU A 5 16.87 32.15 -12.72
N ARG A 6 18.04 31.61 -12.37
CA ARG A 6 18.87 30.84 -13.32
C ARG A 6 18.44 29.39 -13.51
N ILE A 7 17.76 28.80 -12.52
CA ILE A 7 17.45 27.36 -12.47
C ILE A 7 15.94 27.10 -12.41
N VAL A 8 15.20 27.92 -11.66
CA VAL A 8 13.75 27.79 -11.54
C VAL A 8 13.10 27.98 -12.92
N GLY A 9 12.24 27.06 -13.33
CA GLY A 9 11.59 27.05 -14.64
C GLY A 9 12.43 26.48 -15.79
N GLN A 10 13.68 26.06 -15.52
CA GLN A 10 14.51 25.35 -16.49
C GLN A 10 14.29 23.84 -16.40
N SER A 11 14.66 23.11 -17.46
CA SER A 11 14.62 21.64 -17.51
C SER A 11 16.03 21.05 -17.46
N PRO A 12 16.75 21.15 -16.33
CA PRO A 12 18.09 20.57 -16.22
C PRO A 12 18.05 19.05 -16.33
N MET A 13 19.14 18.47 -16.83
CA MET A 13 19.31 17.02 -16.88
C MET A 13 19.29 16.45 -15.47
N ARG A 14 18.44 15.44 -15.23
CA ARG A 14 18.38 14.78 -13.94
C ARG A 14 19.53 13.79 -13.79
N TYR A 15 20.22 13.86 -12.66
CA TYR A 15 21.37 12.99 -12.37
C TYR A 15 20.99 11.50 -12.24
N ASP A 16 19.73 11.19 -11.95
CA ASP A 16 19.24 9.83 -11.74
C ASP A 16 18.81 9.13 -13.03
N ILE A 17 18.71 9.83 -14.16
CA ILE A 17 18.28 9.23 -15.44
C ILE A 17 19.36 8.31 -16.04
N PRO A 18 20.63 8.72 -16.20
CA PRO A 18 21.64 7.86 -16.83
C PRO A 18 21.71 6.43 -16.26
N PRO A 19 21.81 6.23 -14.93
CA PRO A 19 21.88 4.87 -14.38
C PRO A 19 20.57 4.08 -14.50
N LYS A 20 19.42 4.73 -14.70
CA LYS A 20 18.13 4.08 -15.00
C LYS A 20 18.08 3.58 -16.45
N VAL A 21 18.74 4.28 -17.37
CA VAL A 21 18.74 3.95 -18.81
C VAL A 21 19.73 2.83 -19.12
N ASP A 22 20.93 2.88 -18.54
CA ASP A 22 21.99 1.90 -18.80
C ASP A 22 21.90 0.65 -17.90
N GLY A 23 20.99 0.64 -16.91
CA GLY A 23 20.76 -0.47 -15.98
C GLY A 23 21.77 -0.56 -14.84
N SER A 24 22.63 0.44 -14.64
CA SER A 24 23.60 0.48 -13.54
C SER A 24 22.98 0.86 -12.18
N LEU A 25 21.76 1.39 -12.16
CA LEU A 25 21.03 1.66 -10.92
C LEU A 25 20.66 0.35 -10.23
N THR A 26 21.09 0.18 -8.97
CA THR A 26 20.53 -0.85 -8.09
C THR A 26 19.19 -0.39 -7.54
N TRP A 27 18.11 -0.98 -8.04
CA TRP A 27 16.78 -0.78 -7.48
C TRP A 27 16.67 -1.48 -6.12
N ALA A 28 15.79 -0.96 -5.27
CA ALA A 28 15.50 -1.53 -3.96
C ALA A 28 15.16 -3.04 -4.04
N VAL A 29 14.46 -3.46 -5.09
CA VAL A 29 14.06 -4.86 -5.33
C VAL A 29 15.21 -5.77 -5.78
N ASP A 30 16.28 -5.17 -6.33
CA ASP A 30 17.48 -5.85 -6.82
C ASP A 30 18.60 -5.89 -5.75
N MET A 31 18.38 -5.26 -4.60
CA MET A 31 19.33 -5.26 -3.51
C MET A 31 19.60 -6.69 -3.01
N THR A 32 20.87 -7.03 -2.85
CA THR A 32 21.32 -8.32 -2.36
C THR A 32 22.28 -8.15 -1.20
N LEU A 33 22.23 -9.06 -0.23
CA LEU A 33 23.16 -9.12 0.90
C LEU A 33 23.70 -10.55 1.07
N PRO A 34 24.92 -10.72 1.58
CA PRO A 34 25.44 -12.04 1.91
C PRO A 34 24.52 -12.79 2.88
N GLY A 35 24.20 -14.04 2.56
CA GLY A 35 23.36 -14.90 3.41
C GLY A 35 21.87 -14.54 3.42
N MET A 36 21.44 -13.58 2.59
CA MET A 36 20.04 -13.18 2.44
C MET A 36 19.16 -14.35 2.03
N VAL A 37 17.96 -14.42 2.62
CA VAL A 37 16.91 -15.39 2.29
C VAL A 37 15.70 -14.68 1.70
N HIS A 38 14.84 -15.44 1.05
CA HIS A 38 13.67 -14.93 0.37
C HIS A 38 12.40 -15.40 1.06
N ALA A 39 11.52 -14.46 1.34
CA ALA A 39 10.23 -14.72 1.94
C ALA A 39 9.07 -14.43 0.99
N ARG A 40 8.00 -15.20 1.18
CA ARG A 40 6.68 -14.96 0.58
C ARG A 40 5.62 -15.09 1.66
N ASN A 41 4.73 -14.12 1.71
CA ASN A 41 3.54 -14.23 2.55
C ASN A 41 2.58 -15.27 1.96
N ILE A 42 1.73 -15.81 2.81
CA ILE A 42 0.53 -16.53 2.41
C ILE A 42 -0.63 -15.72 2.95
N LYS A 43 -1.20 -14.88 2.08
CA LYS A 43 -2.31 -14.01 2.44
C LYS A 43 -3.58 -14.86 2.68
N PRO A 44 -4.50 -14.42 3.56
CA PRO A 44 -5.79 -15.06 3.69
C PRO A 44 -6.52 -15.09 2.33
N PRO A 45 -7.42 -16.05 2.07
CA PRO A 45 -8.17 -16.11 0.81
C PRO A 45 -9.27 -15.05 0.71
N ILE A 46 -9.70 -14.49 1.84
CA ILE A 46 -10.69 -13.42 1.93
C ILE A 46 -10.40 -12.57 3.18
N ALA A 47 -10.72 -11.29 3.12
CA ALA A 47 -10.64 -10.42 4.29
C ALA A 47 -11.44 -11.01 5.48
N GLY A 48 -10.89 -10.87 6.68
CA GLY A 48 -11.50 -11.41 7.89
C GLY A 48 -11.38 -12.93 8.07
N ALA A 49 -10.80 -13.67 7.13
CA ALA A 49 -10.52 -15.09 7.34
C ALA A 49 -9.50 -15.32 8.45
N ARG A 50 -9.67 -16.42 9.21
CA ARG A 50 -8.82 -16.79 10.34
C ARG A 50 -8.03 -18.05 10.03
N LEU A 51 -6.71 -18.02 10.29
CA LEU A 51 -5.84 -19.17 10.10
C LEU A 51 -6.10 -20.20 11.20
N ARG A 52 -6.62 -21.37 10.82
CA ARG A 52 -6.88 -22.49 11.75
C ARG A 52 -5.63 -23.33 11.92
N SER A 53 -5.16 -23.93 10.83
CA SER A 53 -4.00 -24.83 10.83
C SER A 53 -3.13 -24.63 9.60
N VAL A 54 -1.89 -25.12 9.70
CA VAL A 54 -0.91 -25.12 8.61
C VAL A 54 -0.28 -26.50 8.61
N ASP A 55 -0.23 -27.13 7.44
CA ASP A 55 0.54 -28.36 7.24
C ASP A 55 1.91 -28.00 6.66
N GLU A 56 2.88 -27.78 7.56
CA GLU A 56 4.25 -27.48 7.15
C GLU A 56 4.91 -28.65 6.41
N SER A 57 4.44 -29.89 6.60
CA SER A 57 5.02 -31.04 5.91
C SER A 57 4.84 -30.96 4.39
N SER A 58 3.85 -30.18 3.92
CA SER A 58 3.60 -29.98 2.50
C SER A 58 4.72 -29.23 1.76
N VAL A 59 5.66 -28.58 2.47
CA VAL A 59 6.78 -27.83 1.86
C VAL A 59 8.15 -28.26 2.35
N ARG A 60 8.25 -29.16 3.34
CA ARG A 60 9.54 -29.56 3.96
C ARG A 60 10.52 -30.22 3.00
N ASP A 61 10.02 -30.88 1.96
CA ASP A 61 10.80 -31.57 0.94
C ASP A 61 11.28 -30.63 -0.19
N LEU A 62 10.85 -29.36 -0.20
CA LEU A 62 11.28 -28.40 -1.21
C LEU A 62 12.75 -28.01 -1.01
N PRO A 63 13.57 -27.98 -2.08
CA PRO A 63 14.94 -27.52 -2.00
C PRO A 63 15.05 -26.11 -1.43
N GLY A 64 16.00 -25.91 -0.52
CA GLY A 64 16.25 -24.60 0.09
C GLY A 64 15.12 -24.07 0.96
N PHE A 65 14.13 -24.91 1.33
CA PHE A 65 13.16 -24.55 2.36
C PHE A 65 13.87 -24.34 3.71
N ILE A 66 13.59 -23.21 4.36
CA ILE A 66 14.19 -22.87 5.66
C ILE A 66 13.14 -23.02 6.75
N ARG A 67 12.02 -22.31 6.63
CA ARG A 67 11.03 -22.22 7.70
C ARG A 67 9.67 -21.73 7.20
N VAL A 68 8.61 -22.19 7.87
CA VAL A 68 7.31 -21.51 7.90
C VAL A 68 7.27 -20.62 9.15
N VAL A 69 6.98 -19.33 8.98
CA VAL A 69 6.80 -18.40 10.10
C VAL A 69 5.32 -18.06 10.23
N ARG A 70 4.76 -18.27 11.43
CA ARG A 70 3.35 -18.00 11.75
C ARG A 70 3.24 -17.19 13.04
N LYS A 71 2.35 -16.18 13.05
CA LYS A 71 1.94 -15.47 14.26
C LYS A 71 0.51 -14.98 14.14
N GLY A 72 -0.41 -15.60 14.90
CA GLY A 72 -1.84 -15.35 14.72
C GLY A 72 -2.29 -15.72 13.30
N ASN A 73 -2.80 -14.72 12.56
CA ASN A 73 -3.19 -14.84 11.16
C ASN A 73 -2.07 -14.54 10.16
N TYR A 74 -0.90 -14.09 10.61
CA TYR A 74 0.26 -13.90 9.74
C TYR A 74 0.91 -15.25 9.42
N LEU A 75 1.21 -15.48 8.14
CA LEU A 75 1.84 -16.69 7.62
C LEU A 75 2.80 -16.34 6.48
N ALA A 76 4.01 -16.88 6.55
CA ALA A 76 5.03 -16.74 5.51
C ALA A 76 5.86 -18.01 5.38
N VAL A 77 6.38 -18.26 4.17
CA VAL A 77 7.46 -19.22 3.92
C VAL A 77 8.76 -18.47 3.69
N VAL A 78 9.87 -19.09 4.08
CA VAL A 78 11.22 -18.56 3.90
C VAL A 78 12.08 -19.64 3.24
N CYS A 79 12.79 -19.28 2.17
CA CYS A 79 13.66 -20.16 1.41
C CYS A 79 15.00 -19.46 1.06
N GLU A 80 16.00 -20.26 0.68
CA GLU A 80 17.33 -19.76 0.28
C GLU A 80 17.27 -18.96 -1.03
N ARG A 81 16.32 -19.26 -1.93
CA ARG A 81 16.15 -18.56 -3.22
C ARG A 81 14.72 -18.10 -3.46
N GLU A 82 14.57 -17.09 -4.31
CA GLU A 82 13.28 -16.49 -4.64
C GLU A 82 12.28 -17.48 -5.25
N GLU A 83 12.69 -18.21 -6.29
CA GLU A 83 11.77 -19.14 -6.96
C GLU A 83 11.37 -20.32 -6.07
N GLN A 84 12.22 -20.69 -5.10
CA GLN A 84 11.88 -21.66 -4.06
C GLN A 84 10.80 -21.11 -3.12
N ALA A 85 10.94 -19.85 -2.67
CA ALA A 85 9.93 -19.20 -1.82
C ALA A 85 8.58 -19.08 -2.53
N ILE A 86 8.58 -18.75 -3.83
CA ILE A 86 7.36 -18.70 -4.65
C ILE A 86 6.72 -20.09 -4.75
N THR A 87 7.52 -21.13 -5.00
CA THR A 87 7.04 -22.51 -5.09
C THR A 87 6.47 -22.99 -3.75
N ALA A 88 7.16 -22.70 -2.66
CA ALA A 88 6.73 -23.03 -1.31
C ALA A 88 5.43 -22.32 -0.94
N ALA A 89 5.29 -21.03 -1.26
CA ALA A 89 4.08 -20.27 -0.95
C ALA A 89 2.85 -20.83 -1.67
N ARG A 90 3.02 -21.30 -2.91
CA ARG A 90 1.96 -21.94 -3.70
C ARG A 90 1.62 -23.36 -3.23
N ARG A 91 2.58 -24.06 -2.62
CA ARG A 91 2.43 -25.46 -2.17
C ARG A 91 2.03 -25.59 -0.71
N LEU A 92 2.26 -24.56 0.12
CA LEU A 92 1.94 -24.62 1.54
C LEU A 92 0.43 -24.81 1.74
N THR A 93 0.07 -25.88 2.43
CA THR A 93 -1.33 -26.16 2.75
C THR A 93 -1.69 -25.44 4.04
N ALA A 94 -2.66 -24.52 3.96
CA ALA A 94 -3.18 -23.78 5.10
C ALA A 94 -4.71 -23.86 5.13
N ASP A 95 -5.27 -24.15 6.30
CA ASP A 95 -6.71 -24.15 6.52
C ASP A 95 -7.15 -22.78 7.06
N TRP A 96 -8.07 -22.15 6.32
CA TRP A 96 -8.60 -20.83 6.62
C TRP A 96 -10.09 -20.91 6.89
N GLU A 97 -10.48 -20.44 8.06
CA GLU A 97 -11.87 -20.20 8.42
C GLU A 97 -12.38 -18.94 7.74
N LYS A 98 -13.44 -19.07 6.93
CA LYS A 98 -14.13 -17.90 6.37
C LYS A 98 -14.94 -17.19 7.46
N PRO A 99 -15.05 -15.85 7.41
CA PRO A 99 -15.95 -15.13 8.30
C PRO A 99 -17.40 -15.57 8.08
N ALA A 100 -18.22 -15.54 9.15
CA ALA A 100 -19.62 -15.96 9.10
C ALA A 100 -20.49 -15.08 8.20
N ALA A 101 -20.12 -13.81 8.04
CA ALA A 101 -20.72 -12.87 7.11
C ALA A 101 -19.64 -12.34 6.15
N ALA A 102 -20.03 -12.00 4.92
CA ALA A 102 -19.13 -11.34 3.99
C ALA A 102 -18.70 -9.99 4.59
N PRO A 103 -17.39 -9.68 4.61
CA PRO A 103 -16.90 -8.45 5.22
C PRO A 103 -17.25 -7.19 4.41
N PHE A 104 -17.54 -7.34 3.11
CA PHE A 104 -17.77 -6.25 2.17
C PHE A 104 -18.87 -6.62 1.17
N PRO A 105 -19.57 -5.63 0.59
CA PRO A 105 -20.49 -5.86 -0.52
C PRO A 105 -19.74 -6.34 -1.78
N THR A 106 -20.49 -6.83 -2.77
CA THR A 106 -19.94 -7.07 -4.11
C THR A 106 -19.64 -5.75 -4.83
N SER A 107 -18.83 -5.79 -5.90
CA SER A 107 -18.55 -4.59 -6.71
C SER A 107 -19.82 -3.96 -7.28
N ASP A 108 -20.82 -4.78 -7.66
CA ASP A 108 -22.08 -4.31 -8.24
C ASP A 108 -22.96 -3.57 -7.21
N GLU A 109 -22.79 -3.90 -5.92
CA GLU A 109 -23.56 -3.32 -4.82
C GLU A 109 -22.81 -2.21 -4.09
N LEU A 110 -21.55 -1.95 -4.44
CA LEU A 110 -20.65 -1.07 -3.68
C LEU A 110 -21.26 0.31 -3.45
N PHE A 111 -21.70 1.00 -4.50
CA PHE A 111 -22.17 2.38 -4.37
C PHE A 111 -23.56 2.48 -3.73
N SER A 112 -24.41 1.48 -3.91
CA SER A 112 -25.69 1.38 -3.20
C SER A 112 -25.47 1.15 -1.70
N TYR A 113 -24.51 0.30 -1.35
CA TYR A 113 -24.09 0.09 0.03
C TYR A 113 -23.55 1.38 0.66
N MET A 114 -22.70 2.13 -0.06
CA MET A 114 -22.12 3.38 0.42
C MET A 114 -23.17 4.45 0.69
N ARG A 115 -24.08 4.71 -0.26
CA ARG A 115 -25.16 5.70 -0.08
C ARG A 115 -26.13 5.35 1.05
N ALA A 116 -26.24 4.07 1.40
CA ALA A 116 -27.10 3.59 2.49
C ALA A 116 -26.38 3.50 3.85
N ALA A 117 -25.05 3.66 3.87
CA ALA A 117 -24.26 3.54 5.09
C ALA A 117 -24.52 4.71 6.03
N ILE A 118 -24.53 4.44 7.34
CA ILE A 118 -24.61 5.49 8.36
C ILE A 118 -23.19 6.04 8.56
N PRO A 119 -22.94 7.35 8.32
CA PRO A 119 -21.63 7.93 8.52
C PRO A 119 -21.17 7.79 9.97
N THR A 120 -19.97 7.24 10.17
CA THR A 120 -19.35 7.11 11.50
C THR A 120 -18.52 8.33 11.89
N SER A 121 -18.21 9.18 10.91
CA SER A 121 -17.55 10.47 11.08
C SER A 121 -18.05 11.45 10.02
N LYS A 122 -18.09 12.74 10.34
CA LYS A 122 -18.43 13.80 9.41
C LYS A 122 -17.59 15.04 9.66
N PHE A 123 -17.37 15.82 8.62
CA PHE A 123 -16.88 17.19 8.71
C PHE A 123 -18.06 18.12 8.45
N GLU A 124 -18.23 19.14 9.30
CA GLU A 124 -19.24 20.16 9.05
C GLU A 124 -18.80 21.04 7.87
N PRO A 125 -19.70 21.41 6.95
CA PRO A 125 -19.38 22.30 5.86
C PRO A 125 -19.01 23.70 6.39
N ASP A 126 -18.09 24.39 5.71
CA ASP A 126 -17.73 25.79 5.94
C ASP A 126 -18.20 26.64 4.75
N PRO A 127 -19.50 27.01 4.70
CA PRO A 127 -20.07 27.68 3.54
C PRO A 127 -19.56 29.11 3.42
N THR A 128 -19.23 29.53 2.20
CA THR A 128 -19.03 30.94 1.87
C THR A 128 -20.33 31.52 1.30
N GLY A 129 -20.95 32.46 2.02
CA GLY A 129 -22.24 33.04 1.63
C GLY A 129 -23.44 32.16 1.99
N ASP A 130 -24.50 32.24 1.19
CA ASP A 130 -25.73 31.44 1.33
C ASP A 130 -25.99 30.64 0.04
N PRO A 131 -25.43 29.41 -0.07
CA PRO A 131 -25.60 28.58 -1.26
C PRO A 131 -27.05 28.23 -1.58
N GLU A 132 -27.91 28.05 -0.57
CA GLU A 132 -29.32 27.71 -0.77
C GLU A 132 -30.10 28.88 -1.37
N ALA A 133 -29.90 30.09 -0.84
CA ALA A 133 -30.51 31.29 -1.43
C ALA A 133 -30.02 31.54 -2.86
N ALA A 134 -28.72 31.32 -3.13
CA ALA A 134 -28.16 31.48 -4.46
C ALA A 134 -28.68 30.42 -5.45
N LEU A 135 -28.83 29.16 -5.03
CA LEU A 135 -29.47 28.10 -5.83
C LEU A 135 -30.93 28.41 -6.14
N ALA A 136 -31.69 28.89 -5.15
CA ALA A 136 -33.11 29.26 -5.33
C ALA A 136 -33.31 30.42 -6.32
N GLY A 137 -32.32 31.31 -6.44
CA GLY A 137 -32.32 32.43 -7.39
C GLY A 137 -31.70 32.12 -8.75
N ALA A 138 -31.18 30.91 -8.97
CA ALA A 138 -30.50 30.54 -10.20
C ALA A 138 -31.46 30.45 -11.40
N ALA A 139 -31.00 30.91 -12.57
CA ALA A 139 -31.72 30.73 -13.82
C ALA A 139 -31.64 29.27 -14.31
N THR A 140 -30.59 28.55 -13.93
CA THR A 140 -30.43 27.11 -14.21
C THR A 140 -29.74 26.43 -13.04
N VAL A 141 -30.28 25.30 -12.58
CA VAL A 141 -29.64 24.43 -11.59
C VAL A 141 -29.25 23.13 -12.28
N ILE A 142 -27.99 22.73 -12.08
CA ILE A 142 -27.44 21.46 -12.57
C ILE A 142 -27.15 20.60 -11.35
N GLU A 143 -27.71 19.40 -11.33
CA GLU A 143 -27.45 18.41 -10.30
C GLU A 143 -26.82 17.18 -10.93
N ALA A 144 -25.84 16.60 -10.25
CA ALA A 144 -25.17 15.40 -10.71
C ALA A 144 -24.67 14.57 -9.54
N GLU A 145 -24.83 13.25 -9.68
CA GLU A 145 -24.22 12.28 -8.79
C GLU A 145 -23.07 11.59 -9.52
N TYR A 146 -22.00 11.31 -8.77
CA TYR A 146 -20.82 10.65 -9.29
C TYR A 146 -20.35 9.57 -8.33
N ASP A 147 -19.90 8.48 -8.93
CA ASP A 147 -19.36 7.32 -8.25
C ASP A 147 -17.89 7.16 -8.63
N VAL A 148 -17.01 7.12 -7.64
CA VAL A 148 -15.58 6.87 -7.83
C VAL A 148 -15.24 5.52 -7.23
N PRO A 149 -14.82 4.52 -8.04
CA PRO A 149 -14.49 3.21 -7.53
C PRO A 149 -13.16 3.21 -6.79
N PHE A 150 -12.86 2.11 -6.10
CA PHE A 150 -11.52 1.89 -5.57
C PHE A 150 -10.47 1.92 -6.69
N GLN A 151 -9.37 2.63 -6.44
CA GLN A 151 -8.28 2.74 -7.39
C GLN A 151 -7.02 2.06 -6.85
N GLY A 152 -6.49 1.09 -7.59
CA GLY A 152 -5.20 0.48 -7.27
C GLY A 152 -4.04 1.33 -7.79
N HIS A 153 -2.99 1.50 -6.97
CA HIS A 153 -1.75 2.16 -7.40
C HIS A 153 -1.13 1.47 -8.60
N THR A 154 -1.10 0.13 -8.58
CA THR A 154 -0.62 -0.72 -9.67
C THR A 154 0.77 -0.28 -10.15
N ALA A 155 1.68 -0.06 -9.18
CA ALA A 155 3.08 0.21 -9.45
C ALA A 155 3.68 -0.87 -10.35
N PHE A 156 4.73 -0.57 -11.13
CA PHE A 156 5.24 -1.50 -12.12
C PHE A 156 5.73 -2.83 -11.51
N GLY A 157 6.34 -2.74 -10.32
CA GLY A 157 6.81 -3.86 -9.53
C GLY A 157 6.03 -3.97 -8.22
N PRO A 158 5.77 -5.18 -7.72
CA PRO A 158 5.09 -5.38 -6.44
C PRO A 158 5.88 -4.83 -5.25
N ALA A 159 5.15 -4.58 -4.16
CA ALA A 159 5.69 -4.27 -2.85
C ALA A 159 6.83 -5.21 -2.44
N HIS A 160 7.90 -4.62 -1.92
CA HIS A 160 9.06 -5.34 -1.46
C HIS A 160 9.78 -4.57 -0.35
N ALA A 161 10.56 -5.29 0.46
CA ALA A 161 11.57 -4.73 1.33
C ALA A 161 12.63 -5.79 1.65
N LEU A 162 13.84 -5.34 1.96
CA LEU A 162 14.89 -6.18 2.52
C LEU A 162 15.22 -5.68 3.94
N ALA A 163 15.14 -6.58 4.91
CA ALA A 163 15.53 -6.29 6.29
C ALA A 163 16.79 -7.05 6.68
N ASP A 164 17.74 -6.39 7.34
CA ASP A 164 19.02 -6.93 7.78
C ASP A 164 19.22 -6.70 9.29
N PRO A 165 19.28 -7.76 10.10
CA PRO A 165 19.52 -7.66 11.54
C PRO A 165 21.00 -7.84 11.93
N SER A 166 21.90 -8.11 10.97
CA SER A 166 23.19 -8.80 11.20
C SER A 166 24.20 -8.02 12.04
N ASN A 167 24.06 -6.69 12.15
CA ASN A 167 24.99 -5.83 12.90
C ASN A 167 24.42 -5.33 14.23
N GLY A 168 23.31 -5.92 14.72
CA GLY A 168 22.65 -5.48 15.95
C GLY A 168 21.85 -4.16 15.79
N GLN A 169 21.65 -3.70 14.56
CA GLN A 169 20.67 -2.69 14.17
C GLN A 169 19.78 -3.29 13.08
N MET A 170 18.46 -3.13 13.21
CA MET A 170 17.52 -3.54 12.17
C MET A 170 17.58 -2.52 11.03
N THR A 171 18.18 -2.89 9.90
CA THR A 171 18.29 -2.03 8.71
C THR A 171 17.30 -2.49 7.63
N ILE A 172 16.43 -1.59 7.20
CA ILE A 172 15.43 -1.84 6.16
C ILE A 172 15.81 -1.09 4.89
N TYR A 173 15.92 -1.80 3.77
CA TYR A 173 16.09 -1.25 2.42
C TYR A 173 14.74 -1.34 1.71
N THR A 174 14.19 -0.18 1.31
CA THR A 174 12.84 -0.09 0.75
C THR A 174 12.68 1.17 -0.08
N ASN A 175 11.64 1.21 -0.92
CA ASN A 175 11.22 2.41 -1.64
C ASN A 175 10.03 3.15 -0.97
N ASP A 176 9.67 2.79 0.27
CA ASP A 176 8.61 3.47 1.02
C ASP A 176 8.85 5.00 1.13
N MET A 177 7.80 5.78 0.84
CA MET A 177 7.86 7.24 0.81
C MET A 177 7.89 7.89 2.20
N LYS A 178 7.71 7.10 3.28
CA LYS A 178 7.61 7.57 4.67
C LYS A 178 8.67 6.93 5.57
N SER A 179 9.92 6.88 5.13
CA SER A 179 11.02 6.18 5.83
C SER A 179 11.16 6.53 7.32
N TYR A 180 10.90 7.79 7.71
CA TYR A 180 10.91 8.21 9.12
C TYR A 180 9.73 7.65 9.93
N GLY A 181 8.55 7.55 9.31
CA GLY A 181 7.36 6.93 9.88
C GLY A 181 7.56 5.44 10.04
N MET A 182 8.00 4.76 8.98
CA MET A 182 8.35 3.33 9.00
C MET A 182 9.37 3.03 10.10
N ARG A 183 10.45 3.82 10.22
CA ARG A 183 11.44 3.65 11.28
C ARG A 183 10.81 3.66 12.68
N THR A 184 9.91 4.61 12.92
CA THR A 184 9.23 4.76 14.20
C THR A 184 8.30 3.59 14.46
N GLY A 185 7.47 3.22 13.48
CA GLY A 185 6.51 2.13 13.61
C GLY A 185 7.16 0.75 13.74
N ILE A 186 8.25 0.46 13.00
CA ILE A 186 9.00 -0.80 13.14
C ILE A 186 9.64 -0.90 14.53
N ALA A 187 10.18 0.21 15.05
CA ALA A 187 10.75 0.24 16.40
C ALA A 187 9.70 -0.11 17.45
N GLU A 188 8.52 0.51 17.38
CA GLU A 188 7.39 0.21 18.25
C GLU A 188 6.92 -1.24 18.10
N PHE A 189 6.69 -1.68 16.87
CA PHE A 189 6.19 -3.01 16.54
C PHE A 189 7.11 -4.14 17.02
N LEU A 190 8.43 -3.97 16.86
CA LEU A 190 9.41 -4.97 17.28
C LEU A 190 9.82 -4.84 18.75
N GLY A 191 9.39 -3.78 19.45
CA GLY A 191 9.80 -3.46 20.81
C GLY A 191 11.28 -3.08 20.92
N MET A 192 11.82 -2.38 19.92
CA MET A 192 13.23 -2.00 19.83
C MET A 192 13.40 -0.48 20.01
N PRO A 193 14.54 -0.02 20.57
CA PRO A 193 14.87 1.41 20.55
C PRO A 193 14.90 1.95 19.12
N ARG A 194 14.37 3.16 18.90
CA ARG A 194 14.28 3.77 17.55
C ARG A 194 15.65 4.00 16.90
N ASP A 195 16.71 4.19 17.67
CA ASP A 195 18.10 4.29 17.20
C ASP A 195 18.70 2.94 16.78
N ARG A 196 18.07 1.82 17.16
CA ARG A 196 18.35 0.46 16.69
C ARG A 196 17.56 0.06 15.44
N VAL A 197 16.82 1.00 14.84
CA VAL A 197 16.16 0.81 13.54
C VAL A 197 16.66 1.86 12.56
N ARG A 198 17.07 1.43 11.36
CA ARG A 198 17.50 2.27 10.25
C ARG A 198 16.65 1.93 9.03
N VAL A 199 16.15 2.95 8.34
CA VAL A 199 15.49 2.78 7.04
C VAL A 199 16.35 3.50 6.00
N VAL A 200 16.77 2.76 4.98
CA VAL A 200 17.51 3.22 3.82
C VAL A 200 16.53 3.28 2.66
N TRP A 201 16.15 4.50 2.28
CA TRP A 201 15.35 4.70 1.08
C TRP A 201 16.20 4.41 -0.16
N MET A 202 15.61 3.67 -1.11
CA MET A 202 16.20 3.31 -2.38
C MET A 202 15.21 3.57 -3.51
N GLU A 203 15.71 3.78 -4.72
CA GLU A 203 14.89 3.88 -5.92
C GLU A 203 14.06 2.60 -6.10
N GLY A 204 12.76 2.73 -6.33
CA GLY A 204 11.85 1.60 -6.50
C GLY A 204 10.81 1.81 -7.60
N PRO A 205 9.93 0.82 -7.83
CA PRO A 205 9.11 0.73 -9.04
C PRO A 205 7.87 1.65 -9.06
N GLN A 206 7.97 2.84 -8.44
CA GLN A 206 6.91 3.85 -8.24
C GLN A 206 5.93 3.47 -7.12
N ALA A 207 5.21 4.46 -6.59
CA ALA A 207 4.34 4.28 -5.42
C ALA A 207 2.95 4.95 -5.59
N TYR A 208 2.88 6.16 -6.13
CA TYR A 208 1.61 6.89 -6.34
C TYR A 208 0.78 7.15 -5.08
N GLY A 209 1.38 7.11 -3.89
CA GLY A 209 0.68 7.31 -2.62
C GLY A 209 1.26 6.44 -1.52
N ARG A 210 0.39 6.02 -0.59
CA ARG A 210 0.72 4.96 0.37
C ARG A 210 0.62 3.63 -0.37
N THR A 211 1.69 2.86 -0.47
CA THR A 211 1.66 1.50 -1.03
C THR A 211 2.00 0.47 0.03
N ALA A 212 1.77 -0.80 -0.32
CA ALA A 212 2.20 -1.96 0.44
C ALA A 212 3.73 -2.09 0.63
N ALA A 213 4.55 -1.18 0.09
CA ALA A 213 5.98 -1.10 0.44
C ALA A 213 6.19 -0.83 1.94
N ASP A 214 5.26 -0.12 2.58
CA ASP A 214 5.24 0.07 4.04
C ASP A 214 5.01 -1.27 4.74
N ASP A 215 3.94 -1.99 4.38
CA ASP A 215 3.59 -3.31 4.92
C ASP A 215 4.72 -4.33 4.73
N ALA A 216 5.32 -4.39 3.53
CA ALA A 216 6.45 -5.25 3.23
C ALA A 216 7.68 -4.92 4.10
N GLY A 217 7.89 -3.65 4.46
CA GLY A 217 8.94 -3.22 5.38
C GLY A 217 8.77 -3.82 6.77
N PHE A 218 7.56 -3.76 7.33
CA PHE A 218 7.25 -4.34 8.65
C PHE A 218 7.36 -5.86 8.65
N GLU A 219 6.81 -6.50 7.62
CA GLU A 219 6.84 -7.95 7.47
C GLU A 219 8.29 -8.44 7.29
N ALA A 220 9.11 -7.77 6.46
CA ALA A 220 10.53 -8.10 6.31
C ALA A 220 11.28 -7.95 7.65
N ALA A 221 11.05 -6.86 8.39
CA ALA A 221 11.70 -6.63 9.67
C ALA A 221 11.33 -7.70 10.71
N TYR A 222 10.06 -8.10 10.75
CA TYR A 222 9.59 -9.20 11.60
C TYR A 222 10.26 -10.52 11.23
N LEU A 223 10.26 -10.89 9.95
CA LEU A 223 10.88 -12.13 9.49
C LEU A 223 12.39 -12.14 9.73
N ALA A 224 13.08 -11.03 9.47
CA ALA A 224 14.51 -10.90 9.74
C ALA A 224 14.83 -11.11 11.24
N LYS A 225 13.97 -10.60 12.13
CA LYS A 225 14.08 -10.86 13.57
C LYS A 225 13.86 -12.34 13.91
N GLU A 226 12.87 -12.99 13.31
CA GLU A 226 12.54 -14.40 13.58
C GLU A 226 13.55 -15.41 12.98
N ILE A 227 14.23 -15.02 11.90
CA ILE A 227 15.19 -15.86 11.16
C ILE A 227 16.64 -15.53 11.50
N GLU A 228 16.91 -14.36 12.10
CA GLU A 228 18.25 -13.87 12.44
C GLU A 228 19.20 -13.81 11.23
N ARG A 229 18.65 -13.57 10.04
CA ARG A 229 19.35 -13.40 8.76
C ARG A 229 18.75 -12.23 7.98
N PRO A 230 19.44 -11.67 6.98
CA PRO A 230 18.81 -10.74 6.06
C PRO A 230 17.65 -11.41 5.32
N VAL A 231 16.47 -10.80 5.29
CA VAL A 231 15.26 -11.33 4.63
C VAL A 231 14.75 -10.35 3.58
N ARG A 232 14.72 -10.79 2.32
CA ARG A 232 13.98 -10.11 1.24
C ARG A 232 12.55 -10.62 1.24
N LEU A 233 11.62 -9.73 1.55
CA LEU A 233 10.20 -9.97 1.37
C LEU A 233 9.72 -9.25 0.12
N GLN A 234 8.93 -9.96 -0.68
CA GLN A 234 8.29 -9.37 -1.85
C GLN A 234 6.95 -10.03 -2.07
N TRP A 235 5.94 -9.21 -2.35
CA TRP A 235 4.60 -9.67 -2.66
C TRP A 235 4.52 -10.13 -4.12
N MET A 236 3.56 -11.00 -4.42
CA MET A 236 3.21 -11.33 -5.80
C MET A 236 2.29 -10.25 -6.38
N ARG A 237 2.23 -10.14 -7.72
CA ARG A 237 1.41 -9.13 -8.41
C ARG A 237 -0.07 -9.25 -8.04
N ASP A 238 -0.60 -10.46 -8.01
CA ASP A 238 -1.98 -10.76 -7.61
C ASP A 238 -2.24 -10.38 -6.15
N GLU A 239 -1.25 -10.59 -5.26
CA GLU A 239 -1.34 -10.16 -3.86
C GLU A 239 -1.38 -8.63 -3.75
N GLU A 240 -0.52 -7.89 -4.45
CA GLU A 240 -0.57 -6.42 -4.44
C GLU A 240 -1.90 -5.89 -5.00
N THR A 241 -2.38 -6.45 -6.10
CA THR A 241 -3.67 -6.04 -6.66
C THR A 241 -4.82 -6.30 -5.68
N ALA A 242 -4.79 -7.40 -4.91
CA ALA A 242 -5.86 -7.75 -3.98
C ALA A 242 -5.73 -7.08 -2.59
N TRP A 243 -4.52 -6.93 -2.06
CA TRP A 243 -4.27 -6.59 -0.65
C TRP A 243 -3.59 -5.24 -0.43
N ASP A 244 -3.02 -4.62 -1.47
CA ASP A 244 -2.49 -3.26 -1.33
C ASP A 244 -3.61 -2.30 -0.92
N THR A 245 -3.23 -1.29 -0.15
CA THR A 245 -4.07 -0.12 0.06
C THR A 245 -4.54 0.46 -1.27
N LYS A 246 -5.76 1.00 -1.29
CA LYS A 246 -6.40 1.57 -2.49
C LYS A 246 -6.76 3.02 -2.24
N GLY A 247 -6.79 3.82 -3.30
CA GLY A 247 -7.62 5.01 -3.30
C GLY A 247 -9.04 4.59 -2.97
N THR A 248 -9.61 5.15 -1.89
CA THR A 248 -10.92 4.75 -1.39
C THR A 248 -11.99 5.06 -2.42
N ALA A 249 -12.99 4.19 -2.55
CA ALA A 249 -14.21 4.57 -3.24
C ALA A 249 -14.91 5.70 -2.48
N PHE A 250 -15.61 6.58 -3.19
CA PHE A 250 -16.46 7.63 -2.62
C PHE A 250 -17.55 7.99 -3.62
N THR A 251 -18.65 8.52 -3.10
CA THR A 251 -19.77 9.03 -3.89
C THR A 251 -19.95 10.51 -3.60
N PHE A 252 -20.33 11.30 -4.59
CA PHE A 252 -20.64 12.71 -4.37
C PHE A 252 -21.88 13.15 -5.14
N ALA A 253 -22.73 13.91 -4.47
CA ALA A 253 -23.82 14.65 -5.06
C ALA A 253 -23.39 16.12 -5.16
N LEU A 254 -23.55 16.72 -6.33
CA LEU A 254 -23.17 18.08 -6.66
C LEU A 254 -24.37 18.87 -7.13
N ARG A 255 -24.45 20.14 -6.70
CA ARG A 255 -25.42 21.12 -7.20
C ARG A 255 -24.68 22.39 -7.63
N GLY A 256 -24.95 22.85 -8.85
CA GLY A 256 -24.41 24.09 -9.40
C GLY A 256 -25.53 25.00 -9.89
N GLY A 257 -25.53 26.26 -9.45
CA GLY A 257 -26.48 27.29 -9.89
C GLY A 257 -25.82 28.26 -10.86
N LEU A 258 -26.45 28.50 -12.02
CA LEU A 258 -26.02 29.46 -13.02
C LEU A 258 -27.02 30.62 -13.12
N ASP A 259 -26.52 31.84 -13.30
CA ASP A 259 -27.36 32.99 -13.69
C ASP A 259 -27.76 32.93 -15.18
N ALA A 260 -28.56 33.91 -15.63
CA ALA A 260 -29.05 33.96 -17.01
C ALA A 260 -27.94 34.22 -18.05
N GLN A 261 -26.75 34.66 -17.61
CA GLN A 261 -25.57 34.86 -18.44
C GLN A 261 -24.66 33.63 -18.45
N GLY A 262 -24.98 32.61 -17.66
CA GLY A 262 -24.20 31.38 -17.52
C GLY A 262 -23.06 31.45 -16.50
N ASN A 263 -23.03 32.46 -15.64
CA ASN A 263 -22.03 32.54 -14.57
C ASN A 263 -22.42 31.66 -13.38
N LEU A 264 -21.43 31.03 -12.76
CA LEU A 264 -21.62 30.25 -11.54
C LEU A 264 -21.93 31.18 -10.36
N ILE A 265 -23.11 31.02 -9.76
CA ILE A 265 -23.55 31.80 -8.59
C ILE A 265 -23.71 30.95 -7.33
N ALA A 266 -23.77 29.63 -7.47
CA ALA A 266 -23.81 28.69 -6.35
C ALA A 266 -23.09 27.39 -6.69
N PHE A 267 -22.39 26.83 -5.72
CA PHE A 267 -21.80 25.50 -5.79
C PHE A 267 -21.93 24.85 -4.43
N ASP A 268 -22.53 23.66 -4.40
CA ASP A 268 -22.73 22.86 -3.21
C ASP A 268 -22.41 21.39 -3.50
N TYR A 269 -21.86 20.70 -2.51
CA TYR A 269 -21.48 19.30 -2.63
C TYR A 269 -21.65 18.53 -1.33
N ASN A 270 -22.08 17.28 -1.47
CA ASN A 270 -22.13 16.30 -0.39
C ASN A 270 -21.32 15.07 -0.81
N ALA A 271 -20.27 14.75 -0.07
CA ALA A 271 -19.42 13.59 -0.32
C ALA A 271 -19.59 12.55 0.79
N GLN A 272 -19.84 11.30 0.39
CA GLN A 272 -19.99 10.13 1.27
C GLN A 272 -18.96 9.05 0.94
#